data_AF-A0AAD2FRG5-F1
#
_entry.id   AF-A0AAD2FRG5-F1
#
_cell.length_a   1.000
_cell.length_b   1.000
_cell.length_c   1.000
_cell.angle_alpha   90.00
_cell.angle_beta   90.00
_cell.angle_gamma   90.00
#
_symmetry.space_group_name_H-M   'P 1'
#
loop_
_entity.id
_entity.type
_entity.pdbx_description
1 polymer ?
#
loop_
_entity_poly.entity_id
_entity_poly.type
_entity_poly.pdbx_seq_one_letter_code
_entity_poly.pdbx_strand_id
1 'polypeptide(L)'
;MSMFLPLALEPIPLQRERIIMLAEAYAIYGSLFINAIFFIFEYGADKPFESIMLERAFEGMIAIAMFSTIWTALAGGSLWLFCILNSASRNDWVYGLRHWLAYMQILQLVVYFTTAVSFFLGMYNRMNNISEIQSIVFMSILGLGAVALGNVTSSFLANYMSLEGFHLPFILKVMLFYPVGISNKTLKAKATKQAEDLKERLESEKVLSKQAQAHQDELLDLLSAAAAVLGRSNADTKPYVAKLHKDWYDNVESLSDLNVDDLSKYMPRRLAQSVSTLLQQQQNDGS
;
A
#
# COMPACT_ATOMS: atom_id res chain seq x y z
N MET A 1 5.88 -4.19 15.23
CA MET A 1 6.64 -3.44 14.21
C MET A 1 6.85 -4.27 12.92
N SER A 2 5.87 -5.11 12.55
CA SER A 2 5.94 -6.08 11.44
C SER A 2 4.82 -5.90 10.40
N MET A 3 3.87 -4.98 10.63
CA MET A 3 2.65 -4.86 9.85
C MET A 3 2.88 -4.23 8.46
N PHE A 4 4.03 -3.58 8.26
CA PHE A 4 4.44 -2.99 6.98
C PHE A 4 5.63 -3.74 6.37
N LEU A 5 5.94 -4.95 6.86
CA LEU A 5 7.06 -5.74 6.34
C LEU A 5 6.86 -6.13 4.86
N PRO A 6 5.65 -6.54 4.41
CA PRO A 6 5.43 -6.81 2.99
C PRO A 6 5.60 -5.58 2.11
N LEU A 7 5.20 -4.40 2.60
CA LEU A 7 5.41 -3.13 1.90
C LEU A 7 6.90 -2.86 1.66
N ALA A 8 7.78 -3.27 2.58
CA ALA A 8 9.22 -3.13 2.42
C ALA A 8 9.83 -4.14 1.42
N LEU A 9 9.08 -5.17 1.00
CA LEU A 9 9.51 -6.18 0.04
C LEU A 9 9.05 -5.88 -1.40
N GLU A 10 8.16 -4.90 -1.59
CA GLU A 10 7.62 -4.54 -2.90
C GLU A 10 8.61 -3.68 -3.72
N PRO A 11 8.42 -3.54 -5.05
CA PRO A 11 9.24 -2.64 -5.86
C PRO A 11 9.10 -1.17 -5.44
N ILE A 12 10.20 -0.41 -5.42
CA ILE A 12 10.26 1.02 -5.00
C ILE A 12 9.10 1.89 -5.54
N PRO A 13 8.72 1.84 -6.84
CA PRO A 13 7.61 2.66 -7.34
C PRO A 13 6.26 2.31 -6.67
N LEU A 14 5.97 1.02 -6.49
CA LEU A 14 4.76 0.53 -5.81
C LEU A 14 4.76 0.89 -4.32
N GLN A 15 5.92 0.80 -3.67
CA GLN A 15 6.06 1.20 -2.27
C GLN A 15 5.69 2.68 -2.07
N ARG A 16 6.17 3.56 -2.95
CA ARG A 16 5.91 5.01 -2.88
C ARG A 16 4.43 5.32 -3.02
N GLU A 17 3.78 4.74 -4.03
CA GLU A 17 2.36 4.95 -4.30
C GLU A 17 1.50 4.50 -3.11
N ARG A 18 1.76 3.31 -2.57
CA ARG A 18 1.01 2.77 -1.43
C ARG A 18 1.18 3.58 -0.16
N ILE A 19 2.36 4.13 0.11
CA ILE A 19 2.55 5.02 1.26
C ILE A 19 1.76 6.31 1.10
N ILE A 20 1.74 6.89 -0.11
CA ILE A 20 0.95 8.09 -0.40
C ILE A 20 -0.54 7.78 -0.15
N MET A 21 -1.05 6.68 -0.70
CA MET A 21 -2.43 6.25 -0.50
C MET A 21 -2.76 5.95 0.96
N LEU A 22 -1.86 5.30 1.70
CA LEU A 22 -2.05 5.04 3.13
C LEU A 22 -2.12 6.35 3.93
N ALA A 23 -1.24 7.30 3.64
CA ALA A 23 -1.23 8.60 4.31
C ALA A 23 -2.53 9.38 4.06
N GLU A 24 -2.98 9.38 2.81
CA GLU A 24 -4.28 9.95 2.41
C GLU A 24 -5.43 9.25 3.13
N ALA A 25 -5.44 7.92 3.17
CA ALA A 25 -6.47 7.14 3.85
C ALA A 25 -6.53 7.48 5.36
N TYR A 26 -5.39 7.60 6.04
CA TYR A 26 -5.37 8.04 7.45
C TYR A 26 -5.93 9.45 7.63
N ALA A 27 -5.59 10.38 6.73
CA ALA A 27 -6.08 11.76 6.76
C ALA A 27 -7.62 11.82 6.61
N ILE A 28 -8.13 11.16 5.57
CA ILE A 28 -9.56 11.09 5.28
C ILE A 28 -10.30 10.38 6.41
N TYR A 29 -9.81 9.22 6.83
CA TYR A 29 -10.40 8.46 7.93
C TYR A 29 -10.50 9.31 9.19
N GLY A 30 -9.41 9.94 9.62
CA GLY A 30 -9.42 10.84 10.77
C GLY A 30 -10.46 11.95 10.63
N SER A 31 -10.46 12.65 9.49
CA SER A 31 -11.39 13.79 9.29
C SER A 31 -12.88 13.37 9.34
N LEU A 32 -13.23 12.23 8.73
CA LEU A 32 -14.62 11.77 8.65
C LEU A 32 -15.08 11.12 9.97
N PHE A 33 -14.19 10.41 10.65
CA PHE A 33 -14.55 9.62 11.83
C PHE A 33 -14.81 10.48 13.07
N ILE A 34 -14.40 11.75 13.08
CA ILE A 34 -14.75 12.71 14.13
C ILE A 34 -16.27 12.83 14.28
N ASN A 35 -17.02 12.88 13.17
CA ASN A 35 -18.47 12.99 13.19
C ASN A 35 -19.14 11.77 13.86
N ALA A 36 -18.57 10.58 13.64
CA ALA A 36 -19.08 9.36 14.28
C ALA A 36 -18.85 9.38 15.80
N ILE A 37 -17.69 9.85 16.26
CA ILE A 37 -17.40 9.99 17.70
C ILE A 37 -18.32 11.03 18.33
N PHE A 38 -18.54 12.15 17.65
CA PHE A 38 -19.46 13.19 18.12
C PHE A 38 -20.90 12.69 18.23
N PHE A 39 -21.37 11.92 17.25
CA PHE A 39 -22.68 11.26 17.33
C PHE A 39 -22.79 10.35 18.57
N ILE A 40 -21.76 9.58 18.88
CA ILE A 40 -21.75 8.71 20.08
C ILE A 40 -21.82 9.55 21.36
N PHE A 41 -21.09 10.67 21.39
CA PHE A 41 -21.15 11.61 22.50
C PHE A 41 -22.56 12.16 22.72
N GLU A 42 -23.18 12.74 21.69
CA GLU A 42 -24.54 13.28 21.78
C GLU A 42 -25.54 12.20 22.16
N TYR A 43 -25.45 11.03 21.53
CA TYR A 43 -26.35 9.92 21.80
C TYR A 43 -26.24 9.43 23.25
N GLY A 44 -25.02 9.31 23.79
CA GLY A 44 -24.75 8.81 25.13
C GLY A 44 -24.97 9.84 26.25
N ALA A 45 -24.74 11.13 25.99
CA ALA A 45 -24.83 12.22 26.96
C ALA A 45 -26.23 12.87 27.06
N ASP A 46 -27.16 12.55 26.16
CA ASP A 46 -28.54 13.10 26.17
C ASP A 46 -29.33 12.81 27.46
N LYS A 47 -28.88 11.84 28.28
CA LYS A 47 -29.44 11.56 29.60
C LYS A 47 -28.34 11.59 30.66
N PRO A 48 -28.63 12.07 31.88
CA PRO A 48 -27.65 12.06 32.97
C PRO A 48 -27.30 10.61 33.34
N PHE A 49 -26.01 10.36 33.57
CA PHE A 49 -25.54 9.08 34.07
C PHE A 49 -25.93 8.91 35.54
N GLU A 50 -26.20 7.67 35.96
CA GLU A 50 -26.50 7.37 37.36
C GLU A 50 -25.30 7.56 38.30
N SER A 51 -24.09 7.45 37.74
CA SER A 51 -22.84 7.61 38.48
C SER A 51 -21.96 8.65 37.81
N ILE A 52 -21.55 9.65 38.59
CA ILE A 52 -20.59 10.68 38.19
C ILE A 52 -19.27 10.05 37.70
N MET A 53 -18.88 8.89 38.25
CA MET A 53 -17.68 8.19 37.77
C MET A 53 -17.86 7.64 36.34
N LEU A 54 -19.03 7.11 36.01
CA LEU A 54 -19.34 6.60 34.67
C LEU A 54 -19.41 7.74 33.66
N GLU A 55 -20.02 8.87 34.06
CA GLU A 55 -20.06 10.10 33.26
C GLU A 55 -18.65 10.58 32.89
N ARG A 56 -17.79 10.76 33.90
CA ARG A 56 -16.40 11.20 33.68
C ARG A 56 -15.59 10.21 32.86
N ALA A 57 -15.82 8.91 33.04
CA ALA A 57 -15.17 7.89 32.24
C ALA A 57 -15.62 7.97 30.77
N PHE A 58 -16.91 8.15 30.51
CA PHE A 58 -17.45 8.32 29.16
C PHE A 58 -16.89 9.57 28.49
N GLU A 59 -16.96 10.73 29.14
CA GLU A 59 -16.42 11.99 28.63
C GLU A 59 -14.91 11.89 28.35
N GLY A 60 -14.15 11.30 29.28
CA GLY A 60 -12.71 11.09 29.10
C GLY A 60 -12.39 10.20 27.91
N MET A 61 -13.13 9.12 27.71
CA MET A 61 -12.92 8.21 26.58
C MET A 61 -13.29 8.87 25.24
N ILE A 62 -14.38 9.63 25.18
CA ILE A 62 -14.73 10.44 24.02
C ILE A 62 -13.65 11.48 23.71
N ALA A 63 -13.15 12.20 24.72
CA ALA A 63 -12.11 13.20 24.52
C ALA A 63 -10.81 12.58 23.96
N ILE A 64 -10.39 11.43 24.49
CA ILE A 64 -9.23 10.70 23.97
C ILE A 64 -9.49 10.24 22.53
N ALA A 65 -10.69 9.73 22.23
CA ALA A 65 -11.07 9.32 20.88
C ALA A 65 -10.99 10.50 19.90
N MET A 66 -11.65 11.63 20.21
CA MET A 66 -11.64 12.84 19.39
C MET A 66 -10.21 13.35 19.15
N PHE A 67 -9.41 13.46 20.22
CA PHE A 67 -8.03 13.94 20.11
C PHE A 67 -7.19 13.01 19.23
N SER A 68 -7.28 11.70 19.45
CA SER A 68 -6.54 10.70 18.68
C SER A 68 -6.93 10.72 17.20
N THR A 69 -8.22 10.94 16.91
CA THR A 69 -8.73 11.04 15.54
C THR A 69 -8.28 12.32 14.84
N ILE A 70 -8.33 13.48 15.52
CA ILE A 70 -7.78 14.74 14.99
C ILE A 70 -6.28 14.58 14.71
N TRP A 71 -5.55 13.96 15.63
CA TRP A 71 -4.12 13.77 15.47
C TRP A 71 -3.79 12.80 14.33
N THR A 72 -4.60 11.77 14.14
CA THR A 72 -4.51 10.87 12.97
C THR A 72 -4.76 11.63 11.67
N ALA A 73 -5.74 12.54 11.63
CA ALA A 73 -5.99 13.36 10.46
C ALA A 73 -4.81 14.29 10.12
N LEU A 74 -4.29 15.00 11.13
CA LEU A 74 -3.19 15.95 10.98
C LEU A 74 -1.88 15.27 10.61
N ALA A 75 -1.51 14.19 11.31
CA ALA A 75 -0.31 13.45 11.00
C ALA A 75 -0.42 12.73 9.64
N GLY A 76 -1.63 12.29 9.24
CA GLY A 76 -1.89 11.67 7.94
C GLY A 76 -1.72 12.67 6.80
N GLY A 77 -2.33 13.85 6.94
CA GLY A 77 -2.18 14.95 5.98
C GLY A 77 -0.74 15.44 5.89
N SER A 78 -0.04 15.55 7.02
CA SER A 78 1.38 15.92 7.05
C SER A 78 2.24 14.88 6.33
N LEU A 79 2.02 13.58 6.61
CA LEU A 79 2.71 12.49 5.95
C LEU A 79 2.46 12.49 4.45
N TRP A 80 1.21 12.71 4.04
CA TRP A 80 0.83 12.80 2.64
C TRP A 80 1.57 13.93 1.91
N LEU A 81 1.60 15.13 2.50
CA LEU A 81 2.39 16.26 1.97
C LEU A 81 3.88 15.94 1.86
N PHE A 82 4.48 15.36 2.90
CA PHE A 82 5.90 15.01 2.83
C PHE A 82 6.19 13.95 1.78
N CYS A 83 5.29 12.98 1.57
CA CYS A 83 5.42 12.00 0.52
C CYS A 83 5.36 12.63 -0.87
N ILE A 84 4.45 13.57 -1.13
CA ILE A 84 4.41 14.30 -2.40
C ILE A 84 5.72 15.07 -2.64
N LEU A 85 6.24 15.75 -1.61
CA LEU A 85 7.44 16.59 -1.74
C LEU A 85 8.74 15.79 -1.86
N ASN A 86 8.87 14.66 -1.17
CA ASN A 86 10.18 14.00 -1.00
C ASN A 86 10.28 12.61 -1.62
N SER A 87 9.17 11.93 -1.92
CA SER A 87 9.18 10.52 -2.34
C SER A 87 10.00 10.28 -3.62
N ALA A 88 9.96 11.21 -4.58
CA ALA A 88 10.71 11.10 -5.83
C ALA A 88 12.24 11.17 -5.63
N SER A 89 12.69 11.90 -4.59
CA SER A 89 14.11 12.24 -4.38
C SER A 89 14.89 11.22 -3.54
N ARG A 90 14.19 10.35 -2.78
CA ARG A 90 14.83 9.44 -1.82
C ARG A 90 14.36 8.01 -2.03
N ASN A 91 15.32 7.09 -2.22
CA ASN A 91 15.01 5.66 -2.35
C ASN A 91 14.70 5.00 -1.00
N ASP A 92 15.30 5.50 0.09
CA ASP A 92 15.11 4.93 1.44
C ASP A 92 13.90 5.54 2.20
N TRP A 93 13.07 6.33 1.51
CA TRP A 93 11.95 7.06 2.11
C TRP A 93 11.01 6.15 2.90
N VAL A 94 10.71 4.97 2.34
CA VAL A 94 9.83 3.95 2.93
C VAL A 94 10.35 3.45 4.28
N TYR A 95 11.65 3.19 4.38
CA TYR A 95 12.26 2.72 5.62
C TYR A 95 12.26 3.79 6.72
N GLY A 96 12.44 5.06 6.34
CA GLY A 96 12.34 6.19 7.27
C GLY A 96 10.93 6.34 7.85
N LEU A 97 9.91 6.08 7.03
CA LEU A 97 8.51 6.27 7.39
C LEU A 97 7.89 5.15 8.24
N ARG A 98 8.56 4.01 8.40
CA ARG A 98 8.01 2.85 9.13
C ARG A 98 7.53 3.17 10.55
N HIS A 99 8.25 4.03 11.27
CA HIS A 99 7.90 4.42 12.63
C HIS A 99 6.67 5.31 12.64
N TRP A 100 6.55 6.16 11.62
CA TRP A 100 5.43 7.06 11.49
C TRP A 100 4.16 6.30 11.14
N LEU A 101 4.23 5.38 10.18
CA LEU A 101 3.13 4.45 9.85
C LEU A 101 2.73 3.59 11.07
N ALA A 102 3.70 3.07 11.82
CA ALA A 102 3.40 2.32 13.05
C ALA A 102 2.71 3.19 14.11
N TYR A 103 3.12 4.45 14.25
CA TYR A 103 2.48 5.41 15.13
C TYR A 103 1.02 5.69 14.73
N MET A 104 0.75 5.89 13.43
CA MET A 104 -0.61 6.06 12.91
C MET A 104 -1.49 4.86 13.21
N GLN A 105 -0.95 3.64 13.05
CA GLN A 105 -1.68 2.42 13.38
C GLN A 105 -2.00 2.30 14.87
N ILE A 106 -1.10 2.75 15.75
CA ILE A 106 -1.35 2.78 17.20
C ILE A 106 -2.47 3.78 17.52
N LEU A 107 -2.44 4.98 16.93
CA LEU A 107 -3.52 5.95 17.11
C LEU A 107 -4.86 5.40 16.64
N GLN A 108 -4.89 4.75 15.48
CA GLN A 108 -6.10 4.10 14.95
C GLN A 108 -6.64 3.06 15.93
N LEU A 109 -5.77 2.24 16.52
CA LEU A 109 -6.16 1.26 17.54
C LEU A 109 -6.73 1.93 18.79
N VAL A 110 -6.12 3.03 19.24
CA VAL A 110 -6.63 3.82 20.37
C VAL A 110 -8.02 4.38 20.04
N VAL A 111 -8.22 4.94 18.84
CA VAL A 111 -9.52 5.43 18.37
C VAL A 111 -10.55 4.30 18.41
N TYR A 112 -10.25 3.13 17.85
CA TYR A 112 -11.18 1.99 17.86
C TYR A 112 -11.54 1.56 19.28
N PHE A 113 -10.56 1.39 20.16
CA PHE A 113 -10.79 0.95 21.53
C PHE A 113 -11.62 1.96 22.32
N THR A 114 -11.23 3.24 22.27
CA THR A 114 -11.91 4.30 23.02
C THR A 114 -13.32 4.56 22.51
N THR A 115 -13.53 4.51 21.20
CA THR A 115 -14.86 4.62 20.57
C THR A 115 -15.75 3.44 20.97
N ALA A 116 -15.23 2.21 20.95
CA ALA A 116 -15.98 1.03 21.34
C ALA A 116 -16.42 1.09 22.81
N VAL A 117 -15.51 1.42 23.73
CA VAL A 117 -15.84 1.57 25.16
C VAL A 117 -16.84 2.70 25.37
N SER A 118 -16.65 3.85 24.72
CA SER A 118 -17.59 4.97 24.81
C SER A 118 -18.98 4.58 24.31
N PHE A 119 -19.05 3.85 23.20
CA PHE A 119 -20.31 3.34 22.67
C PHE A 119 -21.01 2.40 23.67
N PHE A 120 -20.28 1.47 24.30
CA PHE A 120 -20.84 0.61 25.36
C PHE A 120 -21.34 1.41 26.57
N LEU A 121 -20.57 2.40 27.04
CA LEU A 121 -20.97 3.25 28.17
C LEU A 121 -22.21 4.10 27.84
N GLY A 122 -22.23 4.73 26.66
CA GLY A 122 -23.36 5.53 26.20
C GLY A 122 -24.63 4.70 26.01
N MET A 123 -24.51 3.49 25.45
CA MET A 123 -25.64 2.56 25.34
C MET A 123 -26.11 2.05 26.70
N TYR A 124 -25.20 1.70 27.59
CA TYR A 124 -25.55 1.26 28.94
C TYR A 124 -26.37 2.33 29.66
N ASN A 125 -25.93 3.60 29.59
CA ASN A 125 -26.66 4.74 30.14
C ASN A 125 -28.09 4.84 29.55
N ARG A 126 -28.24 4.63 28.25
CA ARG A 126 -29.56 4.68 27.58
C ARG A 126 -30.48 3.53 27.98
N MET A 127 -29.93 2.34 28.18
CA MET A 127 -30.71 1.12 28.40
C MET A 127 -31.12 0.89 29.86
N ASN A 128 -30.53 1.62 30.81
CA ASN A 128 -30.78 1.36 32.23
C ASN A 128 -32.23 1.56 32.68
N ASN A 129 -33.02 2.35 31.93
CA ASN A 129 -34.44 2.61 32.19
C ASN A 129 -35.39 1.96 31.16
N ILE A 130 -34.87 1.05 30.32
CA ILE A 130 -35.64 0.31 29.32
C ILE A 130 -36.05 -1.04 29.92
N SER A 131 -37.18 -1.62 29.45
CA SER A 131 -37.59 -2.95 29.89
C SER A 131 -36.48 -3.99 29.67
N GLU A 132 -36.27 -4.88 30.64
CA GLU A 132 -35.19 -5.87 30.63
C GLU A 132 -35.14 -6.67 29.31
N ILE A 133 -36.32 -6.97 28.74
CA ILE A 133 -36.47 -7.70 27.48
C ILE A 133 -35.86 -6.93 26.29
N GLN A 134 -36.13 -5.62 26.18
CA GLN A 134 -35.61 -4.82 25.07
C GLN A 134 -34.09 -4.66 25.19
N SER A 135 -33.56 -4.49 26.40
CA SER A 135 -32.12 -4.43 26.66
C SER A 135 -31.42 -5.74 26.30
N ILE A 136 -32.02 -6.89 26.63
CA ILE A 136 -31.48 -8.23 26.26
C ILE A 136 -31.47 -8.42 24.74
N VAL A 137 -32.57 -8.09 24.04
CA VAL A 137 -32.65 -8.21 22.59
C VAL A 137 -31.59 -7.35 21.91
N PHE A 138 -31.44 -6.11 22.36
CA PHE A 138 -30.47 -5.17 21.77
C PHE A 138 -29.02 -5.60 22.02
N MET A 139 -28.68 -6.01 23.25
CA MET A 139 -27.35 -6.56 23.56
C MET A 139 -27.05 -7.85 22.79
N SER A 140 -28.07 -8.66 22.52
CA SER A 140 -27.92 -9.88 21.71
C SER A 140 -27.62 -9.54 20.25
N ILE A 141 -28.31 -8.55 19.66
CA ILE A 141 -28.05 -8.09 18.28
C ILE A 141 -26.63 -7.53 18.18
N LEU A 142 -26.22 -6.69 19.13
CA LEU A 142 -24.86 -6.13 19.17
C LEU A 142 -23.79 -7.19 19.38
N GLY A 143 -24.01 -8.12 20.31
CA GLY A 143 -23.11 -9.24 20.56
C GLY A 143 -22.93 -10.12 19.32
N LEU A 144 -24.03 -10.48 18.66
CA LEU A 144 -24.01 -11.24 17.40
C LEU A 144 -23.30 -10.46 16.29
N GLY A 145 -23.57 -9.16 16.17
CA GLY A 145 -22.90 -8.28 15.21
C GLY A 145 -21.39 -8.19 15.45
N ALA A 146 -20.97 -8.03 16.70
CA ALA A 146 -19.57 -7.99 17.08
C ALA A 146 -18.85 -9.32 16.81
N VAL A 147 -19.49 -10.46 17.11
CA VAL A 147 -18.96 -11.79 16.81
C VAL A 147 -18.86 -12.01 15.30
N ALA A 148 -19.89 -11.65 14.53
CA ALA A 148 -19.89 -11.77 13.08
C ALA A 148 -18.78 -10.91 12.45
N LEU A 149 -18.67 -9.63 12.86
CA LEU A 149 -17.62 -8.73 12.41
C LEU A 149 -16.23 -9.24 12.80
N GLY A 150 -16.08 -9.72 14.03
CA GLY A 150 -14.86 -10.33 14.52
C GLY A 150 -14.44 -11.52 13.64
N ASN A 151 -15.37 -12.42 13.33
CA ASN A 151 -15.09 -13.60 12.50
C ASN A 151 -14.71 -13.23 11.07
N VAL A 152 -15.43 -12.29 10.44
CA VAL A 152 -15.11 -11.82 9.08
C VAL A 152 -13.73 -11.16 9.05
N THR A 153 -13.47 -10.27 10.00
CA THR A 153 -12.18 -9.55 10.08
C THR A 153 -11.03 -10.50 10.35
N SER A 154 -11.19 -11.43 11.30
CA SER A 154 -10.18 -12.43 11.65
C SER A 154 -9.87 -13.36 10.46
N SER A 155 -10.91 -13.80 9.73
CA SER A 155 -10.75 -14.61 8.52
C SER A 155 -10.02 -13.84 7.42
N PHE A 156 -10.40 -12.58 7.18
CA PHE A 156 -9.73 -11.70 6.24
C PHE A 156 -8.24 -11.54 6.60
N LEU A 157 -7.93 -11.18 7.84
CA LEU A 157 -6.56 -11.02 8.31
C LEU A 157 -5.74 -12.31 8.15
N ALA A 158 -6.32 -13.46 8.47
CA ALA A 158 -5.60 -14.73 8.38
C ALA A 158 -5.36 -15.21 6.93
N ASN A 159 -6.17 -14.75 5.97
CA ASN A 159 -6.03 -15.09 4.57
C ASN A 159 -5.08 -14.14 3.83
N TYR A 160 -5.14 -12.84 4.12
CA TYR A 160 -4.44 -11.82 3.35
C TYR A 160 -3.24 -11.20 4.07
N MET A 161 -3.22 -11.26 5.41
CA MET A 161 -2.16 -10.68 6.24
C MET A 161 -1.51 -11.76 7.12
N SER A 162 -1.33 -12.95 6.56
CA SER A 162 -0.85 -14.12 7.31
C SER A 162 0.59 -13.96 7.79
N LEU A 163 1.43 -13.31 7.00
CA LEU A 163 2.83 -13.00 7.33
C LEU A 163 2.90 -12.02 8.50
N GLU A 164 2.14 -10.94 8.46
CA GLU A 164 2.07 -9.90 9.49
C GLU A 164 1.47 -10.45 10.77
N GLY A 165 0.37 -11.22 10.63
CA GLY A 165 -0.30 -11.91 11.71
C GLY A 165 0.64 -12.85 12.47
N PHE A 166 1.55 -13.53 11.76
CA PHE A 166 2.54 -14.41 12.38
C PHE A 166 3.54 -13.65 13.27
N HIS A 167 3.83 -12.39 12.95
CA HIS A 167 4.76 -11.56 13.73
C HIS A 167 4.08 -10.70 14.81
N LEU A 168 2.75 -10.79 14.96
CA LEU A 168 2.06 -10.06 16.02
C LEU A 168 2.40 -10.61 17.43
N PRO A 169 2.43 -9.74 18.46
CA PRO A 169 2.47 -10.15 19.85
C PRO A 169 1.34 -11.13 20.19
N PHE A 170 1.58 -12.04 21.14
CA PHE A 170 0.64 -13.09 21.51
C PHE A 170 -0.76 -12.56 21.86
N ILE A 171 -0.85 -11.49 22.65
CA ILE A 171 -2.13 -10.90 23.08
C ILE A 171 -2.96 -10.45 21.86
N LEU A 172 -2.33 -9.78 20.90
CA LEU A 172 -3.00 -9.33 19.67
C LEU A 172 -3.40 -10.51 18.79
N LYS A 173 -2.60 -11.58 18.74
CA LYS A 173 -2.99 -12.81 18.03
C LYS A 173 -4.22 -13.47 18.64
N VAL A 174 -4.29 -13.53 19.96
CA VAL A 174 -5.47 -14.08 20.65
C VAL A 174 -6.69 -13.22 20.32
N MET A 175 -6.61 -11.89 20.46
CA MET A 175 -7.74 -11.02 20.12
C MET A 175 -8.20 -11.15 18.66
N LEU A 176 -7.26 -11.23 17.71
CA LEU A 176 -7.57 -11.15 16.28
C LEU A 176 -7.80 -12.50 15.59
N PHE A 177 -7.45 -13.64 16.19
CA PHE A 177 -7.53 -14.95 15.52
C PHE A 177 -8.18 -16.06 16.36
N TYR A 178 -8.32 -15.87 17.68
CA TYR A 178 -9.03 -16.82 18.55
C TYR A 178 -10.50 -17.05 18.14
N PRO A 179 -11.29 -16.03 17.71
CA PRO A 179 -12.70 -16.23 17.36
C PRO A 179 -12.93 -17.26 16.25
N VAL A 180 -11.95 -17.43 15.35
CA VAL A 180 -12.07 -18.27 14.15
C VAL A 180 -11.34 -19.62 14.32
N GLY A 181 -10.77 -19.89 15.49
CA GLY A 181 -10.08 -21.15 15.76
C GLY A 181 -8.86 -21.40 14.86
N ILE A 182 -8.25 -20.34 14.32
CA ILE A 182 -7.13 -20.45 13.39
C ILE A 182 -5.88 -20.84 14.17
N SER A 183 -5.40 -22.06 13.93
CA SER A 183 -4.17 -22.56 14.54
C SER A 183 -2.95 -21.74 14.10
N ASN A 184 -1.99 -21.54 15.01
CA ASN A 184 -0.67 -21.02 14.65
C ASN A 184 0.01 -21.84 13.53
N LYS A 185 -0.32 -23.14 13.39
CA LYS A 185 0.21 -23.99 12.33
C LYS A 185 -0.32 -23.59 10.94
N THR A 186 -1.62 -23.35 10.82
CA THR A 186 -2.23 -22.89 9.56
C THR A 186 -1.80 -21.48 9.20
N LEU A 187 -1.67 -20.59 10.20
CA LEU A 187 -1.15 -19.25 9.99
C LEU A 187 0.31 -19.28 9.49
N LYS A 188 1.16 -20.13 10.09
CA LYS A 188 2.55 -20.31 9.67
C LYS A 188 2.64 -20.86 8.24
N ALA A 189 1.82 -21.86 7.88
CA ALA A 189 1.84 -22.44 6.53
C ALA A 189 1.42 -21.43 5.45
N LYS A 190 0.44 -20.56 5.75
CA LYS A 190 0.05 -19.46 4.84
C LYS A 190 1.13 -18.40 4.74
N ALA A 191 1.74 -18.03 5.87
CA ALA A 191 2.82 -17.06 5.93
C ALA A 191 4.05 -17.52 5.12
N THR A 192 4.43 -18.81 5.22
CA THR A 192 5.53 -19.36 4.41
C THR A 192 5.21 -19.36 2.93
N LYS A 193 4.00 -19.77 2.55
CA LYS A 193 3.56 -19.73 1.15
C LYS A 193 3.58 -18.31 0.59
N GLN A 194 3.07 -17.34 1.35
CA GLN A 194 3.07 -15.92 0.94
C GLN A 194 4.50 -15.38 0.77
N ALA A 195 5.45 -15.81 1.62
CA ALA A 195 6.85 -15.43 1.47
C ALA A 195 7.51 -16.06 0.25
N GLU A 196 7.19 -17.32 -0.07
CA GLU A 196 7.65 -18.02 -1.29
C GLU A 196 7.09 -17.33 -2.54
N ASP A 197 5.79 -17.06 -2.59
CA ASP A 197 5.14 -16.35 -3.70
C ASP A 197 5.78 -14.96 -3.94
N LEU A 198 6.10 -14.23 -2.86
CA LEU A 198 6.81 -12.94 -2.96
C LEU A 198 8.24 -13.09 -3.49
N LYS A 199 8.94 -14.15 -3.07
CA LYS A 199 10.29 -14.44 -3.56
C LYS A 199 10.30 -14.80 -5.04
N GLU A 200 9.36 -15.64 -5.49
CA GLU A 200 9.22 -16.02 -6.90
C GLU A 200 8.92 -14.81 -7.78
N ARG A 201 8.03 -13.90 -7.33
CA ARG A 201 7.75 -12.65 -8.05
C ARG A 201 8.98 -11.74 -8.16
N LEU A 202 9.74 -11.61 -7.08
CA LEU A 202 11.00 -10.85 -7.09
C LEU A 202 12.02 -11.47 -8.04
N GLU A 203 12.08 -12.80 -8.14
CA GLU A 203 12.98 -13.49 -9.07
C GLU A 203 12.52 -13.34 -10.52
N SER A 204 11.23 -13.47 -10.81
CA SER A 204 10.69 -13.27 -12.16
C SER A 204 10.85 -11.82 -12.63
N GLU A 205 10.61 -10.84 -11.77
CA GLU A 205 10.87 -9.43 -12.07
C GLU A 205 12.36 -9.15 -12.32
N LYS A 206 13.27 -9.79 -11.58
CA LYS A 206 14.72 -9.68 -11.85
C LYS A 206 15.09 -10.26 -13.21
N VAL A 207 14.48 -11.38 -13.62
CA VAL A 207 14.70 -11.96 -14.95
C VAL A 207 14.17 -11.03 -16.03
N LEU A 208 12.94 -10.53 -15.88
CA LEU A 208 12.33 -9.58 -16.82
C LEU A 208 13.12 -8.28 -16.91
N SER A 209 13.59 -7.74 -15.78
CA SER A 209 14.42 -6.54 -15.74
C SER A 209 15.78 -6.77 -16.43
N LYS A 210 16.39 -7.94 -16.26
CA LYS A 210 17.63 -8.30 -16.97
C LYS A 210 17.41 -8.46 -18.47
N GLN A 211 16.28 -9.06 -18.88
CA GLN A 211 15.92 -9.19 -20.29
C GLN A 211 15.65 -7.82 -20.92
N ALA A 212 14.84 -6.98 -20.27
CA ALA A 212 14.58 -5.62 -20.73
C ALA A 212 15.88 -4.81 -20.85
N GLN A 213 16.79 -4.95 -19.88
CA GLN A 213 18.08 -4.28 -19.92
C GLN A 213 18.99 -4.83 -21.04
N ALA A 214 18.98 -6.14 -21.28
CA ALA A 214 19.71 -6.74 -22.40
C ALA A 214 19.20 -6.25 -23.75
N HIS A 215 17.87 -6.16 -23.94
CA HIS A 215 17.28 -5.61 -25.17
C HIS A 215 17.60 -4.12 -25.36
N GLN A 216 17.63 -3.36 -24.26
CA GLN A 216 18.02 -1.96 -24.29
C GLN A 216 19.50 -1.78 -24.65
N ASP A 217 20.39 -2.63 -24.10
CA ASP A 217 21.82 -2.64 -24.43
C ASP A 217 22.04 -3.02 -25.90
N GLU A 218 21.29 -3.99 -26.42
CA GLU A 218 21.33 -4.40 -27.83
C GLU A 218 20.95 -3.27 -28.80
N LEU A 219 19.90 -2.50 -28.48
CA LEU A 219 19.51 -1.30 -29.22
C LEU A 219 20.58 -0.20 -29.17
N LEU A 220 21.22 -0.03 -28.01
CA LEU A 220 22.31 0.93 -27.80
C LEU A 220 23.54 0.54 -28.63
N ASP A 221 23.88 -0.74 -28.66
CA ASP A 221 24.97 -1.29 -29.44
C ASP A 221 24.72 -1.10 -30.94
N LEU A 222 23.53 -1.41 -31.44
CA LEU A 222 23.14 -1.18 -32.84
C LEU A 222 23.28 0.30 -33.23
N LEU A 223 22.76 1.22 -32.40
CA LEU A 223 22.82 2.66 -32.68
C LEU A 223 24.25 3.19 -32.59
N SER A 224 25.06 2.67 -31.67
CA SER A 224 26.46 3.04 -31.51
C SER A 224 27.29 2.55 -32.71
N ALA A 225 27.03 1.33 -33.21
CA ALA A 225 27.64 0.79 -34.42
C ALA A 225 27.24 1.62 -35.65
N ALA A 226 25.96 2.00 -35.78
CA ALA A 226 25.49 2.89 -36.84
C ALA A 226 26.18 4.27 -36.79
N ALA A 227 26.36 4.82 -35.58
CA ALA A 227 27.07 6.09 -35.38
C ALA A 227 28.57 5.97 -35.71
N ALA A 228 29.20 4.83 -35.41
CA ALA A 228 30.59 4.55 -35.73
C ALA A 228 30.83 4.47 -37.25
N VAL A 229 29.92 3.85 -38.01
CA VAL A 229 29.96 3.81 -39.50
C VAL A 229 29.90 5.23 -40.09
N LEU A 230 29.21 6.16 -39.42
CA LEU A 230 29.13 7.57 -39.81
C LEU A 230 30.35 8.40 -39.35
N GLY A 231 31.38 7.78 -38.77
CA GLY A 231 32.56 8.45 -38.24
C GLY A 231 32.31 9.22 -36.92
N ARG A 232 31.22 8.91 -36.21
CA ARG A 232 30.82 9.55 -34.95
C ARG A 232 30.75 8.56 -33.80
N SER A 233 31.85 7.82 -33.59
CA SER A 233 31.97 6.80 -32.53
C SER A 233 31.75 7.33 -31.11
N ASN A 234 31.92 8.63 -30.86
CA ASN A 234 31.72 9.26 -29.55
C ASN A 234 30.35 9.94 -29.37
N ALA A 235 29.41 9.76 -30.31
CA ALA A 235 28.09 10.37 -30.20
C ALA A 235 27.23 9.65 -29.14
N ASP A 236 26.56 10.41 -28.28
CA ASP A 236 25.62 9.85 -27.30
C ASP A 236 24.32 9.40 -28.00
N THR A 237 24.09 8.08 -28.03
CA THR A 237 22.93 7.44 -28.65
C THR A 237 21.78 7.17 -27.68
N LYS A 238 22.00 7.34 -26.37
CA LYS A 238 21.00 7.11 -25.31
C LYS A 238 19.70 7.91 -25.50
N PRO A 239 19.72 9.17 -25.97
CA PRO A 239 18.49 9.95 -26.17
C PRO A 239 17.58 9.35 -27.25
N TYR A 240 18.13 8.61 -28.22
CA TYR A 240 17.35 8.00 -29.29
C TYR A 240 16.69 6.71 -28.84
N VAL A 241 17.39 5.89 -28.04
CA VAL A 241 16.79 4.71 -27.39
C VAL A 241 15.63 5.12 -26.48
N ALA A 242 15.80 6.18 -25.69
CA ALA A 242 14.73 6.68 -24.84
C ALA A 242 13.47 7.13 -25.61
N LYS A 243 13.62 7.65 -26.83
CA LYS A 243 12.49 8.00 -27.70
C LYS A 243 11.83 6.77 -28.32
N LEU A 244 12.62 5.80 -28.77
CA LEU A 244 12.10 4.54 -29.33
C LEU A 244 11.32 3.75 -28.29
N HIS A 245 11.84 3.64 -27.06
CA HIS A 245 11.17 2.97 -25.94
C HIS A 245 9.88 3.69 -25.53
N LYS A 246 9.77 5.01 -25.73
CA LYS A 246 8.54 5.76 -25.44
C LYS A 246 7.37 5.30 -26.32
N ASP A 247 7.67 4.87 -27.54
CA ASP A 247 6.70 4.43 -28.54
C ASP A 247 6.71 2.88 -28.70
N TRP A 248 7.18 2.16 -27.66
CA TRP A 248 7.19 0.69 -27.54
C TRP A 248 8.07 -0.06 -28.55
N TYR A 249 9.14 0.56 -29.03
CA TYR A 249 10.20 -0.12 -29.77
C TYR A 249 11.30 -0.59 -28.81
N ASP A 250 11.07 -1.75 -28.20
CA ASP A 250 11.86 -2.23 -27.06
C ASP A 250 13.03 -3.16 -27.45
N ASN A 251 13.07 -3.66 -28.70
CA ASN A 251 14.13 -4.56 -29.18
C ASN A 251 14.54 -4.28 -30.64
N VAL A 252 15.66 -4.85 -31.09
CA VAL A 252 16.19 -4.67 -32.45
C VAL A 252 15.23 -5.23 -33.51
N GLU A 253 14.54 -6.33 -33.22
CA GLU A 253 13.53 -6.92 -34.11
C GLU A 253 12.37 -5.95 -34.40
N SER A 254 11.92 -5.18 -33.42
CA SER A 254 10.85 -4.19 -33.62
C SER A 254 11.24 -3.06 -34.57
N LEU A 255 12.53 -2.86 -34.81
CA LEU A 255 13.04 -1.87 -35.76
C LEU A 255 13.19 -2.43 -37.19
N SER A 256 13.17 -3.74 -37.40
CA SER A 256 13.40 -4.34 -38.73
C SER A 256 12.28 -4.03 -39.72
N ASP A 257 11.08 -3.80 -39.22
CA ASP A 257 9.89 -3.51 -40.03
C ASP A 257 9.72 -2.02 -40.35
N LEU A 258 10.59 -1.16 -39.79
CA LEU A 258 10.50 0.29 -39.95
C LEU A 258 11.32 0.78 -41.14
N ASN A 259 10.69 1.63 -41.95
CA ASN A 259 11.37 2.34 -43.01
C ASN A 259 12.22 3.49 -42.46
N VAL A 260 13.20 3.94 -43.24
CA VAL A 260 14.07 5.08 -42.92
C VAL A 260 13.28 6.34 -42.54
N ASP A 261 12.14 6.57 -43.21
CA ASP A 261 11.31 7.75 -42.94
C ASP A 261 10.62 7.65 -41.56
N ASP A 262 10.27 6.45 -41.09
CA ASP A 262 9.71 6.22 -39.76
C ASP A 262 10.79 6.31 -38.67
N LEU A 263 11.96 5.71 -38.90
CA LEU A 263 13.12 5.84 -38.00
C LEU A 263 13.57 7.30 -37.87
N SER A 264 13.43 8.11 -38.93
CA SER A 264 13.82 9.53 -38.93
C SER A 264 12.97 10.42 -38.00
N LYS A 265 11.82 9.95 -37.53
CA LYS A 265 11.01 10.62 -36.50
C LYS A 265 11.70 10.58 -35.14
N TYR A 266 12.50 9.55 -34.89
CA TYR A 266 13.14 9.30 -33.60
C TYR A 266 14.60 9.78 -33.58
N MET A 267 15.30 9.73 -34.71
CA MET A 267 16.73 10.03 -34.82
C MET A 267 17.09 10.77 -36.11
N PRO A 268 18.29 11.39 -36.21
CA PRO A 268 18.70 12.09 -37.43
C PRO A 268 18.68 11.17 -38.66
N ARG A 269 18.21 11.69 -39.80
CA ARG A 269 18.00 10.90 -41.03
C ARG A 269 19.21 10.07 -41.49
N ARG A 270 20.43 10.59 -41.34
CA ARG A 270 21.66 9.84 -41.67
C ARG A 270 21.89 8.65 -40.74
N LEU A 271 21.56 8.78 -39.45
CA LEU A 271 21.62 7.68 -38.50
C LEU A 271 20.55 6.62 -38.82
N ALA A 272 19.32 7.06 -39.14
CA ALA A 272 18.24 6.16 -39.56
C ALA A 272 18.60 5.34 -40.81
N GLN A 273 19.29 5.93 -41.80
CA GLN A 273 19.80 5.22 -42.97
C GLN A 273 20.84 4.16 -42.61
N SER A 274 21.80 4.51 -41.75
CA SER A 274 22.84 3.56 -41.30
C SER A 274 22.26 2.41 -40.47
N VAL A 275 21.29 2.69 -39.59
CA VAL A 275 20.58 1.67 -38.81
C VAL A 275 19.83 0.71 -39.72
N SER A 276 19.06 1.21 -40.69
CA SER A 276 18.34 0.38 -41.65
C SER A 276 19.28 -0.50 -42.49
N THR A 277 20.46 0.03 -42.86
CA THR A 277 21.47 -0.72 -43.62
C THR A 277 22.08 -1.84 -42.78
N LEU A 278 22.38 -1.58 -41.50
CA LEU A 278 22.92 -2.58 -40.58
C LEU A 278 21.90 -3.68 -40.24
N LEU A 279 20.62 -3.31 -40.06
CA LEU A 279 19.53 -4.27 -39.85
C LEU A 279 19.37 -5.22 -41.05
N GLN A 280 19.44 -4.70 -42.27
CA GLN A 280 19.38 -5.50 -43.50
C GLN A 280 20.61 -6.42 -43.67
N GLN A 281 21.79 -5.97 -43.26
CA GLN A 281 23.00 -6.80 -43.25
C GLN A 281 22.90 -7.93 -42.23
N GLN A 282 22.41 -7.65 -41.01
CA GLN A 282 22.21 -8.68 -39.98
C GLN A 282 21.16 -9.72 -40.37
N GLN A 283 20.11 -9.34 -41.10
CA GLN A 283 19.12 -10.29 -41.63
C GLN A 283 19.71 -11.20 -42.73
N ASN A 284 20.61 -10.67 -43.57
CA ASN A 284 21.24 -11.43 -44.65
C ASN A 284 22.37 -12.36 -44.16
N ASP A 285 23.06 -12.00 -43.07
CA ASP A 285 24.13 -12.83 -42.47
C ASP A 285 23.59 -13.90 -41.50
N GLY A 286 22.33 -13.78 -41.07
CA GLY A 286 21.64 -14.69 -40.15
C GLY A 286 20.74 -15.75 -40.82
N SER A 287 20.69 -15.81 -42.15
CA SER A 287 19.96 -16.81 -42.95
C SER A 287 20.89 -17.79 -43.67
#